data_AF-A0A9E3UZM0-F1
#
_entry.id   AF-A0A9E3UZM0-F1
#
_cell.length_a   1.000
_cell.length_b   1.000
_cell.length_c   1.000
_cell.angle_alpha   90.00
_cell.angle_beta   90.00
_cell.angle_gamma   90.00
#
_symmetry.space_group_name_H-M   'P 1'
#
loop_
_entity.id
_entity.type
_entity.pdbx_description
1 polymer ?
#
loop_
_entity_poly.entity_id
_entity_poly.type
_entity_poly.pdbx_seq_one_letter_code
_entity_poly.pdbx_strand_id
1 'polypeptide(L)'
;QLGAADLIAALAALALGPEGAEGPTLVQGRPSRPDLAETLAERSLARVLPRAPRTARLALAAGLLQMHDFWDASHAAAQEADDLGERAASAYWHGIAHRREPDAGNASYWFRRVGRHPVFEPLAEAARPLLHEHGDPALTGRLLRGGTWDPFAFIDFCMMARNGSPAETLARRLQRREMLLLLDHSAQVAGAV
;
A
#
# COMPACT_ATOMS: atom_id res chain seq x y z
N GLN A 1 -9.06 -13.97 -22.48
CA GLN A 1 -10.13 -14.02 -21.46
C GLN A 1 -9.66 -13.17 -20.30
N LEU A 2 -10.53 -12.33 -19.72
CA LEU A 2 -10.17 -11.54 -18.54
C LEU A 2 -9.99 -12.47 -17.33
N GLY A 3 -8.85 -12.37 -16.65
CA GLY A 3 -8.47 -13.18 -15.49
C GLY A 3 -8.49 -12.41 -14.16
N ALA A 4 -8.07 -13.09 -13.09
CA ALA A 4 -7.98 -12.50 -11.76
C ALA A 4 -6.98 -11.32 -11.72
N ALA A 5 -5.83 -11.46 -12.37
CA ALA A 5 -4.85 -10.38 -12.51
C ALA A 5 -5.45 -9.13 -13.15
N ASP A 6 -6.20 -9.30 -14.26
CA ASP A 6 -6.82 -8.17 -14.97
C ASP A 6 -7.84 -7.44 -14.08
N LEU A 7 -8.62 -8.19 -13.29
CA LEU A 7 -9.58 -7.62 -12.34
C LEU A 7 -8.86 -6.84 -11.23
N ILE A 8 -7.82 -7.42 -10.63
CA ILE A 8 -7.04 -6.76 -9.57
C ILE A 8 -6.39 -5.49 -10.10
N ALA A 9 -5.78 -5.54 -11.28
CA ALA A 9 -5.18 -4.38 -11.94
C ALA A 9 -6.22 -3.29 -12.23
N ALA A 10 -7.42 -3.66 -12.70
CA ALA A 10 -8.50 -2.70 -12.95
C ALA A 10 -8.99 -2.04 -11.65
N LEU A 11 -9.17 -2.81 -10.57
CA LEU A 11 -9.58 -2.29 -9.26
C LEU A 11 -8.51 -1.37 -8.66
N ALA A 12 -7.23 -1.69 -8.84
CA ALA A 12 -6.12 -0.85 -8.42
C ALA A 12 -6.06 0.45 -9.24
N ALA A 13 -6.20 0.38 -10.57
CA ALA A 13 -6.20 1.54 -11.45
C ALA A 13 -7.36 2.50 -11.15
N LEU A 14 -8.54 1.98 -10.78
CA LEU A 14 -9.67 2.79 -10.33
C LEU A 14 -9.36 3.63 -9.08
N ALA A 15 -8.51 3.15 -8.17
CA ALA A 15 -8.14 3.85 -6.95
C ALA A 15 -6.89 4.73 -7.08
N LEU A 16 -5.84 4.19 -7.71
CA LEU A 16 -4.53 4.82 -7.79
C LEU A 16 -4.39 5.77 -8.99
N GLY A 17 -5.35 5.74 -9.92
CA GLY A 17 -5.29 6.47 -11.17
C GLY A 17 -4.26 5.90 -12.16
N PRO A 18 -4.21 6.48 -13.37
CA PRO A 18 -3.29 6.04 -14.42
C PRO A 18 -1.82 6.24 -14.02
N GLU A 19 -0.91 5.74 -14.84
CA GLU A 19 0.51 6.04 -14.66
C GLU A 19 0.76 7.56 -14.66
N GLY A 20 1.59 8.03 -13.74
CA GLY A 20 1.86 9.45 -13.53
C GLY A 20 0.88 10.18 -12.62
N ALA A 21 -0.25 9.56 -12.24
CA ALA A 21 -1.16 10.14 -11.26
C ALA A 21 -0.49 10.28 -9.88
N GLU A 22 -0.96 11.26 -9.09
CA GLU A 22 -0.49 11.45 -7.72
C GLU A 22 -0.88 10.29 -6.80
N GLY A 23 -2.01 9.62 -7.08
CA GLY A 23 -2.56 8.57 -6.24
C GLY A 23 -3.41 9.10 -5.06
N PRO A 24 -3.71 8.25 -4.07
CA PRO A 24 -4.61 8.61 -2.97
C PRO A 24 -4.02 9.70 -2.07
N THR A 25 -4.88 10.33 -1.26
CA THR A 25 -4.45 11.29 -0.23
C THR A 25 -3.59 10.61 0.84
N LEU A 26 -2.70 11.38 1.49
CA LEU A 26 -1.87 10.87 2.59
C LEU A 26 -2.71 10.44 3.78
N VAL A 27 -3.73 11.21 4.13
CA VAL A 27 -4.70 10.87 5.17
C VAL A 27 -5.88 10.14 4.54
N GLN A 28 -6.37 9.09 5.20
CA GLN A 28 -7.56 8.34 4.77
C GLN A 28 -8.78 9.26 4.64
N GLY A 29 -9.59 8.98 3.61
CA GLY A 29 -10.77 9.76 3.27
C GLY A 29 -12.06 8.94 3.36
N ARG A 30 -13.13 9.46 2.76
CA ARG A 30 -14.34 8.67 2.53
C ARG A 30 -14.19 7.91 1.21
N PRO A 31 -14.59 6.62 1.15
CA PRO A 31 -14.64 5.88 -0.12
C PRO A 31 -15.43 6.64 -1.18
N SER A 32 -14.83 6.86 -2.34
CA SER A 32 -15.49 7.50 -3.48
C SER A 32 -16.54 6.60 -4.14
N ARG A 33 -16.42 5.28 -3.95
CA ARG A 33 -17.24 4.21 -4.53
C ARG A 33 -17.68 3.23 -3.43
N PRO A 34 -18.58 3.64 -2.52
CA PRO A 34 -18.95 2.83 -1.35
C PRO A 34 -19.58 1.47 -1.70
N ASP A 35 -20.14 1.33 -2.90
CA ASP A 35 -20.68 0.09 -3.47
C ASP A 35 -19.61 -0.99 -3.70
N LEU A 36 -18.33 -0.62 -3.75
CA LEU A 36 -17.23 -1.57 -3.93
C LEU A 36 -16.87 -2.35 -2.66
N ALA A 37 -17.32 -1.96 -1.47
CA ALA A 37 -16.92 -2.59 -0.20
C ALA A 37 -17.08 -4.12 -0.23
N GLU A 38 -18.24 -4.59 -0.67
CA GLU A 38 -18.56 -6.01 -0.83
C GLU A 38 -17.70 -6.72 -1.88
N THR A 39 -17.38 -6.01 -2.97
CA THR A 39 -16.59 -6.54 -4.08
C THR A 39 -15.13 -6.73 -3.69
N LEU A 40 -14.59 -5.83 -2.86
CA LEU A 40 -13.19 -5.85 -2.42
C LEU A 40 -12.95 -6.78 -1.22
N ALA A 41 -14.00 -7.21 -0.53
CA ALA A 41 -13.90 -8.11 0.61
C ALA A 41 -13.37 -9.50 0.23
N GLU A 42 -12.71 -10.16 1.19
CA GLU A 42 -12.11 -11.49 0.98
C GLU A 42 -13.08 -12.54 0.44
N ARG A 43 -14.35 -12.52 0.88
CA ARG A 43 -15.42 -13.41 0.40
C ARG A 43 -15.63 -13.34 -1.12
N SER A 44 -15.45 -12.16 -1.71
CA SER A 44 -15.60 -11.95 -3.15
C SER A 44 -14.33 -12.40 -3.87
N LEU A 45 -13.16 -12.11 -3.31
CA LEU A 45 -11.89 -12.63 -3.82
C LEU A 45 -11.83 -14.16 -3.79
N ALA A 46 -12.48 -14.82 -2.82
CA ALA A 46 -12.55 -16.28 -2.76
C ALA A 46 -13.25 -16.90 -3.98
N ARG A 47 -14.14 -16.17 -4.65
CA ARG A 47 -14.82 -16.63 -5.88
C ARG A 47 -13.90 -16.55 -7.10
N VAL A 48 -13.01 -15.55 -7.14
CA VAL A 48 -12.09 -15.30 -8.25
C VAL A 48 -10.77 -16.05 -8.08
N LEU A 49 -10.36 -16.25 -6.83
CA LEU A 49 -9.13 -16.94 -6.41
C LEU A 49 -9.45 -18.12 -5.46
N PRO A 50 -10.22 -19.13 -5.93
CA PRO A 50 -10.71 -20.21 -5.06
C PRO A 50 -9.58 -21.12 -4.51
N ARG A 51 -8.42 -21.12 -5.17
CA ARG A 51 -7.25 -21.94 -4.76
C ARG A 51 -6.28 -21.20 -3.84
N ALA A 52 -6.43 -19.89 -3.69
CA ALA A 52 -5.55 -19.10 -2.83
C ALA A 52 -5.78 -19.47 -1.34
N PRO A 53 -4.74 -19.46 -0.49
CA PRO A 53 -4.93 -19.50 0.95
C PRO A 53 -5.80 -18.32 1.42
N ARG A 54 -6.63 -18.53 2.45
CA ARG A 54 -7.48 -17.47 3.00
C ARG A 54 -6.66 -16.27 3.48
N THR A 55 -5.54 -16.52 4.14
CA THR A 55 -4.57 -15.50 4.57
C THR A 55 -4.08 -14.62 3.42
N ALA A 56 -3.72 -15.22 2.28
CA ALA A 56 -3.28 -14.49 1.10
C ALA A 56 -4.40 -13.62 0.51
N ARG A 57 -5.64 -14.13 0.49
CA ARG A 57 -6.80 -13.32 0.04
C ARG A 57 -7.15 -12.19 1.01
N LEU A 58 -7.01 -12.39 2.32
CA LEU A 58 -7.20 -11.33 3.32
C LEU A 58 -6.17 -10.21 3.13
N ALA A 59 -4.89 -10.55 2.94
CA ALA A 59 -3.84 -9.55 2.67
C ALA A 59 -4.10 -8.80 1.35
N LEU A 60 -4.53 -9.49 0.29
CA LEU A 60 -4.92 -8.87 -0.97
C LEU A 60 -6.15 -7.96 -0.81
N ALA A 61 -7.16 -8.40 -0.05
CA ALA A 61 -8.35 -7.61 0.27
C ALA A 61 -7.98 -6.33 1.03
N ALA A 62 -7.10 -6.44 2.04
CA ALA A 62 -6.61 -5.30 2.81
C ALA A 62 -5.99 -4.24 1.88
N GLY A 63 -5.13 -4.65 0.95
CA GLY A 63 -4.54 -3.74 -0.04
C GLY A 63 -5.57 -3.03 -0.91
N LEU A 64 -6.51 -3.79 -1.50
CA LEU A 64 -7.56 -3.20 -2.34
C LEU A 64 -8.46 -2.24 -1.54
N LEU A 65 -8.93 -2.66 -0.36
CA LEU A 65 -9.74 -1.82 0.52
C LEU A 65 -9.00 -0.54 0.93
N GLN A 66 -7.70 -0.64 1.24
CA GLN A 66 -6.87 0.49 1.65
C GLN A 66 -6.76 1.56 0.55
N MET A 67 -6.58 1.15 -0.70
CA MET A 67 -6.49 2.08 -1.83
C MET A 67 -7.80 2.82 -2.09
N HIS A 68 -8.94 2.19 -1.76
CA HIS A 68 -10.29 2.73 -1.93
C HIS A 68 -10.83 3.44 -0.68
N ASP A 69 -9.98 3.75 0.29
CA ASP A 69 -10.34 4.46 1.53
C ASP A 69 -11.31 3.71 2.45
N PHE A 70 -11.45 2.39 2.30
CA PHE A 70 -12.20 1.56 3.25
C PHE A 70 -11.34 1.22 4.47
N TRP A 71 -10.97 2.23 5.27
CA TRP A 71 -10.01 2.09 6.37
C TRP A 71 -10.38 0.96 7.35
N ASP A 72 -11.61 0.96 7.89
CA ASP A 72 -12.05 -0.05 8.86
C ASP A 72 -11.97 -1.48 8.30
N ALA A 73 -12.45 -1.67 7.08
CA ALA A 73 -12.47 -2.98 6.43
C ALA A 73 -11.06 -3.45 6.03
N SER A 74 -10.22 -2.53 5.57
CA SER A 74 -8.80 -2.78 5.28
C SER A 74 -8.04 -3.23 6.53
N HIS A 75 -8.17 -2.46 7.62
CA HIS A 75 -7.56 -2.77 8.91
C HIS A 75 -8.06 -4.12 9.45
N ALA A 76 -9.36 -4.38 9.41
CA ALA A 76 -9.92 -5.66 9.85
C ALA A 76 -9.40 -6.86 9.02
N ALA A 77 -9.29 -6.73 7.70
CA ALA A 77 -8.75 -7.77 6.84
C ALA A 77 -7.25 -8.03 7.12
N ALA A 78 -6.47 -6.97 7.32
CA ALA A 78 -5.05 -7.10 7.69
C ALA A 78 -4.88 -7.72 9.08
N GLN A 79 -5.71 -7.36 10.06
CA GLN A 79 -5.70 -7.93 11.39
C GLN A 79 -6.01 -9.43 11.35
N GLU A 80 -7.07 -9.83 10.64
CA GLU A 80 -7.43 -11.23 10.53
C GLU A 80 -6.35 -12.05 9.80
N ALA A 81 -5.70 -11.49 8.78
CA ALA A 81 -4.56 -12.14 8.12
C ALA A 81 -3.39 -12.38 9.09
N ASP A 82 -3.07 -11.39 9.92
CA ASP A 82 -2.01 -11.46 10.95
C ASP A 82 -2.33 -12.48 12.04
N ASP A 83 -3.57 -12.49 12.53
CA ASP A 83 -4.05 -13.46 13.53
C ASP A 83 -3.98 -14.90 13.02
N LEU A 84 -4.16 -15.10 11.71
CA LEU A 84 -4.03 -16.39 11.03
C LEU A 84 -2.59 -16.72 10.59
N GLY A 85 -1.61 -15.87 10.91
CA GLY A 85 -0.19 -16.14 10.75
C GLY A 85 0.47 -15.61 9.46
N GLU A 86 -0.25 -14.86 8.62
CA GLU A 86 0.36 -14.10 7.52
C GLU A 86 0.98 -12.84 8.08
N ARG A 87 2.28 -12.60 7.89
CA ARG A 87 2.97 -11.44 8.50
C ARG A 87 3.72 -10.57 7.50
N ALA A 88 3.94 -11.04 6.28
CA ALA A 88 4.75 -10.33 5.30
C ALA A 88 3.97 -9.14 4.73
N ALA A 89 2.75 -9.39 4.25
CA ALA A 89 1.91 -8.37 3.64
C ALA A 89 0.97 -7.70 4.65
N SER A 90 0.37 -8.46 5.58
CA SER A 90 -0.57 -7.96 6.59
C SER A 90 0.02 -6.84 7.46
N ALA A 91 1.23 -7.05 8.00
CA ALA A 91 1.92 -6.06 8.82
C ALA A 91 2.28 -4.81 8.01
N TYR A 92 2.57 -4.98 6.72
CA TYR A 92 2.86 -3.86 5.82
C TYR A 92 1.58 -3.06 5.55
N TRP A 93 0.47 -3.71 5.20
CA TRP A 93 -0.82 -3.04 5.02
C TRP A 93 -1.28 -2.30 6.28
N HIS A 94 -1.05 -2.86 7.46
CA HIS A 94 -1.25 -2.17 8.74
C HIS A 94 -0.36 -0.93 8.91
N GLY A 95 0.93 -1.05 8.59
CA GLY A 95 1.86 0.09 8.60
C GLY A 95 1.39 1.24 7.71
N ILE A 96 0.89 0.92 6.51
CA ILE A 96 0.27 1.90 5.61
C ILE A 96 -1.04 2.44 6.19
N ALA A 97 -1.90 1.59 6.78
CA ALA A 97 -3.17 2.01 7.37
C ALA A 97 -3.00 3.06 8.46
N HIS A 98 -2.09 2.84 9.41
CA HIS A 98 -1.82 3.80 10.47
C HIS A 98 -1.03 5.03 10.00
N ARG A 99 -0.16 4.89 8.99
CA ARG A 99 0.45 6.09 8.36
C ARG A 99 -0.60 6.99 7.72
N ARG A 100 -1.69 6.40 7.19
CA ARG A 100 -2.86 7.13 6.67
C ARG A 100 -3.88 7.54 7.76
N GLU A 101 -3.69 7.11 8.99
CA GLU A 101 -4.38 7.60 10.22
C GLU A 101 -3.58 8.72 10.93
N PRO A 102 -2.64 9.36 10.22
CA PRO A 102 -1.48 10.05 10.78
C PRO A 102 -0.93 9.58 12.14
N ASP A 103 -0.88 8.27 12.39
CA ASP A 103 -0.34 7.71 13.63
C ASP A 103 1.07 7.13 13.39
N ALA A 104 2.08 7.98 13.57
CA ALA A 104 3.48 7.59 13.40
C ALA A 104 3.91 6.47 14.37
N GLY A 105 3.34 6.41 15.58
CA GLY A 105 3.67 5.43 16.59
C GLY A 105 3.23 4.02 16.19
N ASN A 106 1.95 3.89 15.83
CA ASN A 106 1.39 2.62 15.36
C ASN A 106 1.95 2.22 14.00
N ALA A 107 2.11 3.16 13.06
CA ALA A 107 2.77 2.87 11.79
C ALA A 107 4.17 2.28 12.02
N SER A 108 4.97 2.92 12.87
CA SER A 108 6.33 2.43 13.20
C SER A 108 6.31 1.06 13.89
N TYR A 109 5.32 0.79 14.75
CA TYR A 109 5.15 -0.53 15.36
C TYR A 109 4.96 -1.62 14.31
N TRP A 110 4.08 -1.40 13.35
CA TRP A 110 3.82 -2.36 12.28
C TRP A 110 4.98 -2.49 11.30
N PHE A 111 5.64 -1.40 10.92
CA PHE A 111 6.83 -1.46 10.08
C PHE A 111 8.03 -2.17 10.75
N ARG A 112 8.14 -2.14 12.09
CA ARG A 112 9.11 -3.00 12.80
C ARG A 112 8.81 -4.49 12.64
N ARG A 113 7.52 -4.88 12.57
CA ARG A 113 7.10 -6.27 12.33
C ARG A 113 7.36 -6.72 10.89
N VAL A 114 7.28 -5.81 9.92
CA VAL A 114 7.63 -6.07 8.52
C VAL A 114 9.11 -6.47 8.38
N GLY A 115 10.01 -5.74 9.05
CA GLY A 115 11.45 -6.02 8.98
C GLY A 115 11.99 -5.84 7.56
N ARG A 116 12.54 -6.91 6.97
CA ARG A 116 13.01 -6.90 5.57
C ARG A 116 11.89 -7.39 4.66
N HIS A 117 11.58 -6.65 3.61
CA HIS A 117 10.51 -7.00 2.68
C HIS A 117 11.00 -6.95 1.22
N PRO A 118 10.62 -7.92 0.35
CA PRO A 118 11.04 -7.95 -1.06
C PRO A 118 10.57 -6.74 -1.89
N VAL A 119 9.57 -5.99 -1.42
CA VAL A 119 9.10 -4.75 -2.08
C VAL A 119 10.06 -3.58 -1.91
N PHE A 120 10.93 -3.56 -0.90
CA PHE A 120 11.76 -2.39 -0.59
C PHE A 120 12.77 -2.05 -1.68
N GLU A 121 13.35 -3.05 -2.36
CA GLU A 121 14.30 -2.82 -3.46
C GLU A 121 13.58 -2.29 -4.73
N PRO A 122 12.53 -2.93 -5.25
CA PRO A 122 11.72 -2.37 -6.33
C PRO A 122 11.17 -0.96 -6.01
N LEU A 123 10.79 -0.72 -4.75
CA LEU A 123 10.29 0.59 -4.32
C LEU A 123 11.38 1.64 -4.31
N ALA A 124 12.60 1.31 -3.85
CA ALA A 124 13.74 2.21 -3.92
C ALA A 124 14.02 2.62 -5.38
N GLU A 125 14.04 1.68 -6.30
CA GLU A 125 14.24 1.95 -7.74
C GLU A 125 13.12 2.80 -8.33
N ALA A 126 11.85 2.49 -8.01
CA ALA A 126 10.70 3.28 -8.46
C ALA A 126 10.67 4.70 -7.85
N ALA A 127 11.27 4.89 -6.67
CA ALA A 127 11.34 6.18 -5.98
C ALA A 127 12.44 7.10 -6.52
N ARG A 128 13.57 6.55 -7.01
CA ARG A 128 14.71 7.34 -7.53
C ARG A 128 14.32 8.45 -8.52
N PRO A 129 13.57 8.19 -9.60
CA PRO A 129 13.21 9.25 -10.55
C PRO A 129 12.35 10.34 -9.91
N LEU A 130 11.44 9.97 -8.99
CA LEU A 130 10.58 10.92 -8.27
C LEU A 130 11.38 11.82 -7.32
N LEU A 131 12.34 11.23 -6.62
CA LEU A 131 13.23 11.93 -5.70
C LEU A 131 14.21 12.85 -6.45
N HIS A 132 14.73 12.39 -7.58
CA HIS A 132 15.56 13.21 -8.47
C HIS A 132 14.79 14.41 -9.03
N GLU A 133 13.55 14.20 -9.49
CA GLU A 133 12.66 15.28 -9.96
C GLU A 133 12.37 16.30 -8.84
N HIS A 134 12.20 15.85 -7.60
CA HIS A 134 11.95 16.72 -6.45
C HIS A 134 13.17 17.58 -6.07
N GLY A 135 14.39 17.08 -6.30
CA GLY A 135 15.62 17.87 -6.14
C GLY A 135 16.09 18.10 -4.70
N ASP A 136 15.78 17.16 -3.78
CA ASP A 136 16.27 17.18 -2.38
C ASP A 136 17.19 15.96 -2.10
N PRO A 137 18.52 16.13 -2.19
CA PRO A 137 19.48 15.06 -1.90
C PRO A 137 19.46 14.59 -0.44
N ALA A 138 19.12 15.47 0.50
CA ALA A 138 19.07 15.11 1.92
C ALA A 138 17.86 14.22 2.21
N LEU A 139 16.69 14.56 1.65
CA LEU A 139 15.52 13.70 1.67
C LEU A 139 15.80 12.36 0.98
N THR A 140 16.45 12.39 -0.18
CA THR A 140 16.83 11.18 -0.94
C THR A 140 17.69 10.25 -0.08
N GLY A 141 18.71 10.79 0.58
CA GLY A 141 19.59 10.02 1.47
C GLY A 141 18.88 9.45 2.70
N ARG A 142 17.82 10.12 3.19
CA ARG A 142 16.98 9.62 4.28
C ARG A 142 16.07 8.48 3.82
N LEU A 143 15.35 8.66 2.71
CA LEU A 143 14.38 7.67 2.20
C LEU A 143 15.05 6.43 1.59
N LEU A 144 16.25 6.61 1.01
CA LEU A 144 17.03 5.54 0.37
C LEU A 144 18.29 5.21 1.17
N ARG A 145 18.17 5.09 2.49
CA ARG A 145 19.30 4.87 3.39
C ARG A 145 20.04 3.58 3.03
N GLY A 146 21.33 3.68 2.67
CA GLY A 146 22.12 2.53 2.24
C GLY A 146 21.66 1.92 0.91
N GLY A 147 20.93 2.69 0.09
CA GLY A 147 20.43 2.27 -1.21
C GLY A 147 19.09 1.53 -1.18
N THR A 148 18.51 1.31 0.00
CA THR A 148 17.21 0.62 0.19
C THR A 148 16.16 1.56 0.77
N TRP A 149 14.88 1.21 0.60
CA TRP A 149 13.75 1.96 1.16
C TRP A 149 13.74 1.95 2.69
N ASP A 150 13.62 3.14 3.29
CA ASP A 150 13.43 3.32 4.73
C ASP A 150 11.97 3.71 5.03
N PRO A 151 11.13 2.78 5.52
CA PRO A 151 9.73 3.08 5.81
C PRO A 151 9.57 4.06 6.96
N PHE A 152 10.51 4.13 7.91
CA PHE A 152 10.43 5.06 9.04
C PHE A 152 10.69 6.49 8.59
N ALA A 153 11.69 6.69 7.72
CA ALA A 153 11.90 7.97 7.08
C ALA A 153 10.69 8.41 6.24
N PHE A 154 9.98 7.46 5.62
CA PHE A 154 8.79 7.76 4.86
C PHE A 154 7.57 8.12 5.73
N ILE A 155 7.40 7.49 6.91
CA ILE A 155 6.42 7.93 7.90
C ILE A 155 6.66 9.40 8.27
N ASP A 156 7.89 9.73 8.67
CA ASP A 156 8.26 11.11 9.04
C ASP A 156 7.97 12.10 7.90
N PHE A 157 8.32 11.73 6.66
CA PHE A 157 8.09 12.57 5.50
C PHE A 157 6.60 12.82 5.26
N CYS A 158 5.75 11.79 5.36
CA CYS A 158 4.30 11.95 5.26
C CYS A 158 3.73 12.83 6.38
N MET A 159 4.22 12.74 7.62
CA MET A 159 3.76 13.58 8.74
C MET A 159 4.16 15.05 8.58
N MET A 160 5.30 15.32 7.95
CA MET A 160 5.81 16.68 7.75
C MET A 160 5.25 17.36 6.49
N ALA A 161 4.73 16.59 5.53
CA ALA A 161 4.20 17.10 4.28
C ALA A 161 2.92 17.93 4.52
N ARG A 162 2.97 19.23 4.18
CA ARG A 162 1.81 20.12 4.31
C ARG A 162 0.86 19.95 3.12
N ASN A 163 -0.44 20.08 3.37
CA ASN A 163 -1.47 20.07 2.33
C ASN A 163 -1.16 21.15 1.25
N GLY A 164 -1.24 20.77 -0.02
CA GLY A 164 -0.96 21.57 -1.20
C GLY A 164 0.53 21.77 -1.49
N SER A 165 1.44 21.15 -0.74
CA SER A 165 2.88 21.35 -0.93
C SER A 165 3.47 20.39 -1.99
N PRO A 166 4.61 20.76 -2.60
CA PRO A 166 5.38 19.83 -3.44
C PRO A 166 5.79 18.56 -2.69
N ALA A 167 6.01 18.66 -1.37
CA ALA A 167 6.33 17.51 -0.52
C ALA A 167 5.14 16.55 -0.40
N GLU A 168 3.92 17.05 -0.25
CA GLU A 168 2.71 16.20 -0.27
C GLU A 168 2.55 15.51 -1.63
N THR A 169 2.74 16.25 -2.72
CA THR A 169 2.65 15.69 -4.08
C THR A 169 3.66 14.54 -4.26
N LEU A 170 4.92 14.73 -3.83
CA LEU A 170 5.92 13.67 -3.83
C LEU A 170 5.51 12.49 -2.94
N ALA A 171 5.08 12.76 -1.69
CA ALA A 171 4.68 11.73 -0.75
C ALA A 171 3.53 10.87 -1.28
N ARG A 172 2.53 11.48 -1.93
CA ARG A 172 1.42 10.76 -2.56
C ARG A 172 1.90 9.89 -3.72
N ARG A 173 2.76 10.40 -4.60
CA ARG A 173 3.36 9.64 -5.72
C ARG A 173 4.18 8.45 -5.21
N LEU A 174 4.95 8.62 -4.13
CA LEU A 174 5.70 7.54 -3.48
C LEU A 174 4.77 6.51 -2.83
N GLN A 175 3.76 6.95 -2.08
CA GLN A 175 2.75 6.08 -1.48
C GLN A 175 2.01 5.26 -2.55
N ARG A 176 1.67 5.87 -3.68
CA ARG A 176 1.04 5.19 -4.81
C ARG A 176 1.92 4.06 -5.34
N ARG A 177 3.24 4.30 -5.52
CA ARG A 177 4.19 3.27 -5.99
C ARG A 177 4.35 2.16 -4.96
N GLU A 178 4.46 2.51 -3.67
CA GLU A 178 4.50 1.53 -2.57
C GLU A 178 3.27 0.63 -2.54
N MET A 179 2.08 1.23 -2.58
CA MET A 179 0.80 0.54 -2.58
C MET A 179 0.67 -0.41 -3.78
N LEU A 180 1.05 0.03 -4.98
CA LEU A 180 0.97 -0.80 -6.17
C LEU A 180 1.91 -2.02 -6.07
N LEU A 181 3.17 -1.81 -5.69
CA LEU A 181 4.15 -2.89 -5.56
C LEU A 181 3.76 -3.91 -4.47
N LEU A 182 3.21 -3.45 -3.35
CA LEU A 182 2.74 -4.34 -2.29
C LEU A 182 1.47 -5.10 -2.71
N LEU A 183 0.60 -4.49 -3.51
CA LEU A 183 -0.55 -5.18 -4.08
C LEU A 183 -0.12 -6.25 -5.07
N ASP A 184 0.83 -5.96 -5.94
CA ASP A 184 1.38 -6.94 -6.89
C ASP A 184 2.00 -8.12 -6.14
N HIS A 185 2.78 -7.86 -5.08
CA HIS A 185 3.30 -8.89 -4.19
C HIS A 185 2.17 -9.73 -3.56
N SER A 186 1.13 -9.07 -3.03
CA SER A 186 -0.02 -9.73 -2.42
C SER A 186 -0.80 -10.60 -3.42
N ALA A 187 -0.93 -10.12 -4.67
CA ALA A 187 -1.58 -10.84 -5.76
C ALA A 187 -0.77 -12.06 -6.22
N GLN A 188 0.56 -11.96 -6.29
CA GLN A 188 1.46 -13.08 -6.56
C GLN A 188 1.37 -14.15 -5.49
N VAL A 189 1.39 -13.77 -4.20
CA VAL A 189 1.23 -14.71 -3.08
C VAL A 189 -0.16 -15.38 -3.11
N ALA A 190 -1.19 -14.69 -3.59
CA ALA A 190 -2.52 -15.25 -3.81
C ALA A 190 -2.64 -16.09 -5.11
N GLY A 191 -1.58 -16.22 -5.90
CA GLY A 191 -1.58 -16.98 -7.16
C GLY A 191 -2.44 -16.37 -8.26
N ALA A 192 -2.62 -15.04 -8.24
CA ALA A 192 -3.39 -14.31 -9.25
C ALA A 192 -2.58 -13.97 -10.51
N VAL A 193 -1.25 -13.96 -10.39
CA VAL A 193 -0.26 -13.61 -11.44
C VAL A 193 0.70 -14.77 -11.62
#